data_AF-R6Y9P7-F1
#
_entry.id   AF-R6Y9P7-F1
#
_cell.length_a   1.000
_cell.length_b   1.000
_cell.length_c   1.000
_cell.angle_alpha   90.00
_cell.angle_beta   90.00
_cell.angle_gamma   90.00
#
_symmetry.space_group_name_H-M   'P 1'
#
loop_
_entity.id
_entity.type
_entity.pdbx_description
1 polymer ?
#
loop_
_entity_poly.entity_id
_entity_poly.type
_entity_poly.pdbx_seq_one_letter_code
_entity_poly.pdbx_strand_id
1 'polypeptide(L)'
;MQARAHIPPPRKPPKEPPRQEPPPPEPPPPPAPAPAPKGEPGLLDAFFQDKERTIILALLLLLSGDEKNHELLFALLFLLL
;
A
#
# COMPACT_ATOMS: atom_id res chain seq x y z
N MET A 1 -75.16 -57.78 31.62
CA MET A 1 -74.95 -56.32 31.49
C MET A 1 -73.45 -56.08 31.42
N GLN A 2 -72.91 -55.72 30.25
CA GLN A 2 -71.46 -55.53 30.04
C GLN A 2 -71.07 -54.07 30.35
N ALA A 3 -70.17 -53.85 31.30
CA ALA A 3 -69.66 -52.53 31.64
C ALA A 3 -68.59 -52.12 30.61
N ARG A 4 -68.90 -51.09 29.82
CA ARG A 4 -68.02 -50.54 28.79
C ARG A 4 -67.10 -49.51 29.45
N ALA A 5 -65.83 -49.84 29.62
CA ALA A 5 -64.80 -48.86 29.98
C ALA A 5 -64.20 -48.27 28.70
N HIS A 6 -64.12 -46.94 28.57
CA HIS A 6 -63.16 -46.32 27.65
C HIS A 6 -62.85 -44.85 28.02
N ILE A 7 -61.73 -44.62 28.70
CA ILE A 7 -60.44 -44.01 28.27
C ILE A 7 -60.52 -42.51 27.90
N PRO A 8 -59.80 -41.62 28.63
CA PRO A 8 -59.70 -40.20 28.31
C PRO A 8 -58.84 -39.91 27.07
N PRO A 9 -59.07 -38.78 26.37
CA PRO A 9 -58.40 -38.47 25.12
C PRO A 9 -56.91 -38.14 25.30
N PRO A 10 -56.07 -38.35 24.27
CA PRO A 10 -54.63 -38.14 24.34
C PRO A 10 -54.30 -36.64 24.38
N ARG A 11 -53.36 -36.25 25.25
CA ARG A 11 -52.82 -34.89 25.31
C ARG A 11 -51.89 -34.65 24.11
N LYS A 12 -52.06 -33.53 23.43
CA LYS A 12 -51.17 -33.09 22.34
C LYS A 12 -49.81 -32.67 22.90
N PRO A 13 -48.68 -32.98 22.25
CA PRO A 13 -47.37 -32.53 22.70
C PRO A 13 -47.20 -31.01 22.47
N PRO A 14 -46.38 -30.32 23.28
CA PRO A 14 -46.07 -28.91 23.08
C PRO A 14 -45.29 -28.72 21.77
N LYS A 15 -45.62 -27.68 21.00
CA LYS A 15 -44.79 -27.22 19.88
C LYS A 15 -43.52 -26.58 20.45
N GLU A 16 -42.35 -27.12 20.11
CA GLU A 16 -41.07 -26.44 20.35
C GLU A 16 -40.97 -25.14 19.54
N PRO A 17 -40.31 -24.10 20.08
CA PRO A 17 -40.08 -22.87 19.35
C PRO A 17 -39.07 -23.09 18.21
N PRO A 18 -39.13 -22.28 17.12
CA PRO A 18 -38.18 -22.39 16.02
C PRO A 18 -36.76 -22.11 16.52
N ARG A 19 -35.85 -23.05 16.25
CA ARG A 19 -34.41 -22.87 16.50
C ARG A 19 -33.91 -21.84 15.49
N GLN A 20 -33.57 -20.63 15.96
CA GLN A 20 -32.88 -19.65 15.11
C GLN A 20 -31.46 -20.17 14.86
N GLU A 21 -31.15 -20.48 13.61
CA GLU A 21 -29.77 -20.74 13.21
C GLU A 21 -28.95 -19.45 13.33
N PRO A 22 -27.70 -19.52 13.82
CA PRO A 22 -26.81 -18.37 13.82
C PRO A 22 -26.56 -17.91 12.37
N PRO A 23 -26.41 -16.60 12.13
CA PRO A 23 -26.01 -16.12 10.82
C PRO A 23 -24.64 -16.71 10.43
N PRO A 24 -24.43 -17.03 9.14
CA PRO A 24 -23.16 -17.57 8.67
C PRO A 24 -22.02 -16.56 8.93
N PRO A 25 -20.80 -17.05 9.23
CA PRO A 25 -19.64 -16.18 9.45
C PRO A 25 -19.36 -15.31 8.22
N GLU A 26 -19.14 -14.01 8.43
CA GLU A 26 -18.70 -13.12 7.35
C GLU A 26 -17.28 -13.52 6.87
N PRO A 27 -16.99 -13.42 5.57
CA PRO A 27 -15.66 -13.66 5.05
C PRO A 27 -14.64 -12.68 5.66
N PRO A 28 -13.39 -13.11 5.91
CA PRO A 28 -12.36 -12.21 6.37
C PRO A 28 -12.11 -11.10 5.33
N PRO A 29 -11.80 -9.88 5.78
CA PRO A 29 -11.50 -8.78 4.87
C PRO A 29 -10.27 -9.12 4.01
N PRO A 30 -10.22 -8.63 2.76
CA PRO A 30 -9.07 -8.87 1.89
C PRO A 30 -7.79 -8.29 2.53
N PRO A 31 -6.64 -8.93 2.30
CA PRO A 31 -5.37 -8.44 2.81
C PRO A 31 -5.10 -7.02 2.31
N ALA A 32 -4.64 -6.15 3.22
CA ALA A 32 -4.28 -4.79 2.87
C ALA A 32 -3.19 -4.79 1.78
N PRO A 33 -3.27 -3.89 0.79
CA PRO A 33 -2.23 -3.78 -0.22
C PRO A 33 -0.88 -3.48 0.46
N ALA A 34 0.14 -4.25 0.09
CA ALA A 34 1.49 -4.04 0.60
C ALA A 34 1.96 -2.62 0.25
N PRO A 35 2.67 -1.93 1.15
CA PRO A 35 3.25 -0.63 0.84
C PRO A 35 4.17 -0.76 -0.37
N ALA A 36 3.98 0.12 -1.35
CA ALA A 36 4.82 0.15 -2.54
C ALA A 36 6.29 0.29 -2.14
N PRO A 37 7.22 -0.45 -2.77
CA PRO A 37 8.64 -0.27 -2.51
C PRO A 37 8.98 1.19 -2.79
N LYS A 38 9.58 1.86 -1.79
CA LYS A 38 10.15 3.19 -1.99
C LYS A 38 11.22 3.02 -3.05
N GLY A 39 10.97 3.56 -4.25
CA GLY A 39 11.89 3.45 -5.37
C GLY A 39 13.30 3.85 -4.95
N GLU A 40 14.29 3.08 -5.37
CA GLU A 40 15.68 3.40 -5.10
C GLU A 40 16.00 4.79 -5.70
N PRO A 41 16.77 5.64 -5.01
CA PRO A 41 17.13 6.94 -5.54
C PRO A 41 17.86 6.75 -6.87
N GLY A 42 17.38 7.43 -7.90
CA GLY A 42 17.96 7.35 -9.23
C GLY A 42 19.39 7.92 -9.22
N LEU A 43 20.20 7.51 -10.19
CA LEU A 43 21.55 8.06 -10.35
C LEU A 43 21.54 9.59 -10.44
N LEU A 44 20.52 10.16 -11.09
CA LEU A 44 20.30 11.61 -11.16
C LEU A 44 20.05 12.24 -9.80
N ASP A 45 19.30 11.57 -8.91
CA ASP A 45 19.05 12.07 -7.55
C ASP A 45 20.35 12.21 -6.78
N ALA A 46 21.30 11.29 -6.97
CA ALA A 46 22.63 11.36 -6.37
C ALA A 46 23.45 12.56 -6.87
N PHE A 47 23.31 12.96 -8.15
CA PHE A 47 23.94 14.18 -8.64
C PHE A 47 23.34 15.42 -7.95
N PHE A 48 22.00 15.49 -7.84
CA PHE A 48 21.31 16.63 -7.24
C PHE A 48 21.44 16.74 -5.70
N GLN A 49 21.94 15.71 -4.99
CA GLN A 49 22.25 15.81 -3.56
C GLN A 49 23.30 16.89 -3.29
N ASP A 50 24.28 17.01 -4.19
CA ASP A 50 25.31 18.03 -4.11
C ASP A 50 24.95 19.20 -5.04
N LYS A 51 24.21 20.15 -4.47
CA LYS A 51 23.70 21.31 -5.20
C LYS A 51 24.82 22.18 -5.76
N GLU A 52 25.90 22.37 -5.01
CA GLU A 52 27.04 23.20 -5.42
C GLU A 52 27.77 22.56 -6.59
N ARG A 53 28.10 21.26 -6.47
CA ARG A 53 28.71 20.48 -7.55
C ARG A 53 27.83 20.40 -8.79
N THR A 54 26.52 20.22 -8.61
CA THR A 54 25.54 20.21 -9.72
C THR A 54 25.54 21.53 -10.48
N ILE A 55 25.55 22.66 -9.75
CA ILE A 55 25.58 23.99 -10.37
C ILE A 55 26.87 24.18 -11.17
N ILE A 56 28.02 23.77 -10.63
CA ILE A 56 29.31 23.87 -11.34
C ILE A 56 29.29 23.03 -12.62
N LEU A 57 28.76 21.80 -12.57
CA LEU A 57 28.59 20.94 -13.74
C LEU A 57 27.65 21.54 -14.79
N ALA A 58 26.54 22.15 -14.35
CA ALA A 58 25.61 22.84 -15.25
C ALA A 58 26.26 24.06 -15.93
N LEU A 59 27.06 24.83 -15.18
CA LEU A 59 27.83 25.95 -15.72
C LEU A 59 28.88 25.47 -16.72
N LEU A 60 29.61 24.40 -16.42
CA LEU A 60 30.56 23.79 -17.35
C LEU A 60 29.87 23.35 -18.64
N LEU A 61 28.71 22.69 -18.56
CA LEU A 61 27.95 22.29 -19.74
C LEU A 61 27.51 23.50 -20.57
N LEU A 62 26.99 24.54 -19.92
CA LEU A 62 26.54 25.78 -20.56
C LEU A 62 27.69 26.52 -21.26
N LEU A 63 28.86 26.54 -20.63
CA LEU A 63 30.05 27.25 -21.11
C LEU A 63 30.91 26.41 -22.07
N SER A 64 30.70 25.09 -22.15
CA SER A 64 31.54 24.18 -22.94
C SER A 64 31.57 24.47 -24.45
N GLY A 65 30.56 25.16 -24.97
CA GLY A 65 30.49 25.57 -26.37
C GLY A 65 31.10 26.94 -26.68
N ASP A 66 31.62 27.65 -25.67
CA ASP A 66 32.17 29.00 -25.84
C ASP A 66 33.69 29.00 -25.69
N GLU A 67 34.40 29.21 -26.81
CA GLU A 67 35.85 29.25 -26.85
C GLU A 67 36.47 30.50 -26.19
N LYS A 68 35.67 31.45 -25.70
CA LYS A 68 36.20 32.66 -25.06
C LYS A 68 36.44 32.50 -23.56
N ASN A 69 35.83 31.50 -22.93
CA ASN A 69 35.76 31.38 -21.48
C ASN A 69 36.58 30.21 -20.91
N HIS A 70 37.70 29.86 -21.55
CA HIS A 70 38.56 28.76 -21.14
C HIS A 70 39.10 28.92 -19.70
N GLU A 71 39.49 30.13 -19.31
CA GLU A 71 39.96 30.40 -17.93
C GLU A 71 38.88 30.10 -16.89
N LEU A 72 37.63 30.47 -17.18
CA LEU A 72 36.49 30.18 -16.33
C LEU A 72 36.18 28.67 -16.29
N LEU A 73 36.24 27.99 -17.44
CA LEU A 73 36.09 26.53 -17.51
C LEU A 73 37.15 25.83 -16.64
N PHE A 74 38.41 26.25 -16.72
CA PHE A 74 39.47 25.70 -15.87
C PHE A 74 39.27 26.03 -14.39
N ALA A 75 38.82 27.22 -14.04
CA ALA A 75 38.50 27.57 -12.65
C ALA A 75 37.36 26.70 -12.09
N LEU A 76 36.31 26.46 -12.88
CA LEU A 76 35.20 25.57 -12.51
C LEU A 76 35.63 24.11 -12.39
N LEU A 77 36.53 23.64 -13.28
CA LEU A 77 37.14 22.30 -13.16
C LEU A 77 38.04 22.19 -11.93
N PHE A 78 38.78 23.24 -11.59
CA PHE A 78 39.60 23.29 -10.38
C PHE A 78 38.75 23.24 -9.11
N LEU A 79 37.59 23.91 -9.10
CA LEU A 79 36.68 23.88 -7.96
C LEU A 79 36.00 22.51 -7.75
N LEU A 80 36.06 21.62 -8.74
CA LEU A 80 35.56 20.24 -8.69
C LEU A 80 36.59 19.23 -8.17
N LEU A 81 37.88 19.60 -8.13
CA LEU A 81 38.99 18.78 -7.63
C LEU A 81 39.07 18.86 -6.10
#